data_AF-A0A1X7UAH7-F1
#
_entry.id   AF-A0A1X7UAH7-F1
#
_cell.length_a   1.000
_cell.length_b   1.000
_cell.length_c   1.000
_cell.angle_alpha   90.00
_cell.angle_beta   90.00
_cell.angle_gamma   90.00
#
_symmetry.space_group_name_H-M   'P 1'
#
loop_
_entity.id
_entity.type
_entity.pdbx_description
1 polymer ?
#
loop_
_entity_poly.entity_id
_entity_poly.type
_entity_poly.pdbx_seq_one_letter_code
_entity_poly.pdbx_strand_id
1 'polypeptide(L)'
;MSGQQKKAAKKAITRNTATLNEALSKNEVDFRGVVNDCVDCGIVTEKQQRAFLDTMCGKILQARVQEFVAQVIATVEVLPNFLDDFALILFNAETVQLRNAAEEIAKKCEYKLSKYESAKLGSVAVSDDSVGSSPIYTNAGKSLYFTTILIS
;
A
#
# COMPACT_ATOMS: atom_id res chain seq x y z
N MET A 1 -19.50 -11.95 0.09
CA MET A 1 -19.14 -10.53 0.37
C MET A 1 -20.37 -9.67 0.16
N SER A 2 -20.67 -8.72 1.05
CA SER A 2 -21.92 -7.95 0.99
C SER A 2 -21.83 -6.78 0.02
N GLY A 3 -22.95 -6.39 -0.60
CA GLY A 3 -23.02 -5.19 -1.44
C GLY A 3 -22.66 -3.90 -0.68
N GLN A 4 -22.81 -3.91 0.64
CA GLN A 4 -22.43 -2.79 1.52
C GLN A 4 -20.91 -2.60 1.57
N GLN A 5 -20.12 -3.67 1.65
CA GLN A 5 -18.65 -3.58 1.65
C GLN A 5 -18.11 -3.01 0.34
N LYS A 6 -18.69 -3.41 -0.80
CA LYS A 6 -18.34 -2.87 -2.12
C LYS A 6 -18.55 -1.36 -2.19
N LYS A 7 -19.73 -0.90 -1.73
CA LYS A 7 -20.08 0.52 -1.68
C LYS A 7 -19.18 1.30 -0.71
N ALA A 8 -18.93 0.76 0.48
CA ALA A 8 -18.06 1.37 1.47
C ALA A 8 -16.63 1.51 0.94
N ALA A 9 -16.09 0.47 0.28
CA ALA A 9 -14.74 0.49 -0.27
C ALA A 9 -14.59 1.57 -1.36
N LYS A 10 -15.50 1.55 -2.35
CA LYS A 10 -15.54 2.57 -3.41
C LYS A 10 -15.65 3.98 -2.83
N LYS A 11 -16.52 4.19 -1.86
CA LYS A 11 -16.73 5.47 -1.19
C LYS A 11 -15.48 5.93 -0.45
N ALA A 12 -14.77 5.03 0.25
CA ALA A 12 -13.54 5.35 0.95
C ALA A 12 -12.46 5.84 -0.01
N ILE A 13 -12.21 5.13 -1.12
CA ILE A 13 -11.21 5.54 -2.09
C ILE A 13 -11.62 6.79 -2.88
N THR A 14 -12.89 6.91 -3.26
CA THR A 14 -13.41 8.07 -4.01
C THR A 14 -13.27 9.36 -3.20
N ARG A 15 -13.47 9.30 -1.88
CA ARG A 15 -13.27 10.44 -0.98
C ARG A 15 -11.81 10.83 -0.78
N ASN A 16 -10.88 9.99 -1.22
CA ASN A 16 -9.44 10.20 -1.13
C ASN A 16 -8.80 10.41 -2.51
N THR A 17 -9.58 10.45 -3.59
CA THR A 17 -9.09 10.63 -4.95
C THR A 17 -8.18 11.85 -5.10
N ALA A 18 -8.53 12.99 -4.51
CA ALA A 18 -7.70 14.20 -4.60
C ALA A 18 -6.33 13.99 -3.92
N THR A 19 -6.33 13.44 -2.70
CA THR A 19 -5.12 13.13 -1.94
C THR A 19 -4.22 12.13 -2.65
N LEU A 20 -4.81 11.08 -3.25
CA LEU A 20 -4.09 10.07 -4.02
C LEU A 20 -3.45 10.68 -5.28
N ASN A 21 -4.22 11.47 -6.03
CA ASN A 21 -3.69 12.16 -7.20
C ASN A 21 -2.54 13.09 -6.83
N GLU A 22 -2.68 13.85 -5.74
CA GLU A 22 -1.62 14.75 -5.28
C GLU A 22 -0.37 13.98 -4.84
N ALA A 23 -0.51 12.93 -4.03
CA ALA A 23 0.62 12.15 -3.52
C ALA A 23 1.39 11.46 -4.64
N LEU A 24 0.67 10.80 -5.56
CA LEU A 24 1.28 10.02 -6.65
C LEU A 24 1.80 10.89 -7.80
N SER A 25 1.26 12.10 -8.00
CA SER A 25 1.73 12.99 -9.08
C SER A 25 3.00 13.78 -8.71
N LYS A 26 3.49 13.68 -7.47
CA LYS A 26 4.69 14.40 -7.02
C LYS A 26 6.00 13.78 -7.49
N ASN A 27 6.04 12.45 -7.64
CA ASN A 27 7.25 11.71 -7.93
C ASN A 27 6.94 10.50 -8.82
N GLU A 28 7.60 10.42 -9.98
CA GLU A 28 7.47 9.28 -10.91
C GLU A 28 7.95 7.96 -10.29
N VAL A 29 8.96 8.01 -9.42
CA VAL A 29 9.50 6.82 -8.74
C VAL A 29 8.46 6.24 -7.79
N ASP A 30 7.84 7.08 -6.98
CA ASP A 30 6.74 6.71 -6.07
C ASP A 30 5.57 6.11 -6.86
N PHE A 31 5.15 6.79 -7.93
CA PHE A 31 4.08 6.31 -8.79
C PHE A 31 4.41 4.93 -9.37
N ARG A 32 5.61 4.76 -9.92
CA ARG A 32 6.07 3.48 -10.48
C ARG A 32 6.09 2.39 -9.42
N GLY A 33 6.61 2.67 -8.22
CA GLY A 33 6.63 1.72 -7.11
C GLY A 33 5.22 1.24 -6.76
N VAL A 34 4.30 2.17 -6.52
CA VAL A 34 2.91 1.85 -6.19
C VAL A 34 2.22 1.05 -7.30
N VAL A 35 2.43 1.39 -8.58
CA VAL A 35 1.86 0.63 -9.70
C VAL A 35 2.42 -0.80 -9.74
N ASN A 36 3.72 -0.98 -9.53
CA ASN A 36 4.33 -2.32 -9.52
C ASN A 36 3.79 -3.17 -8.38
N ASP A 37 3.74 -2.63 -7.16
CA ASP A 37 3.21 -3.36 -6.01
C ASP A 37 1.72 -3.72 -6.18
N CYS A 38 0.96 -2.87 -6.90
CA CYS A 38 -0.42 -3.16 -7.26
C CYS A 38 -0.55 -4.31 -8.27
N VAL A 39 0.46 -4.54 -9.12
CA VAL A 39 0.50 -5.71 -10.00
C VAL A 39 0.81 -6.97 -9.20
N ASP A 40 1.78 -6.90 -8.29
CA ASP A 40 2.15 -8.03 -7.44
C ASP A 40 0.99 -8.48 -6.55
N CYS A 41 0.13 -7.55 -6.13
CA CYS A 41 -1.09 -7.83 -5.37
C CYS A 41 -2.30 -8.18 -6.25
N GLY A 42 -2.17 -8.17 -7.59
CA GLY A 42 -3.26 -8.48 -8.52
C GLY A 42 -4.38 -7.43 -8.59
N ILE A 43 -4.15 -6.22 -8.07
CA ILE A 43 -5.07 -5.08 -8.13
C ILE A 43 -5.12 -4.52 -9.56
N VAL A 44 -3.97 -4.54 -10.23
CA VAL A 44 -3.76 -4.07 -11.59
C VAL A 44 -3.14 -5.19 -12.42
N THR A 45 -3.50 -5.30 -13.69
CA THR A 45 -2.91 -6.27 -14.61
C THR A 45 -1.61 -5.74 -15.24
N GLU A 46 -0.71 -6.63 -15.68
CA GLU A 46 0.51 -6.25 -16.42
C GLU A 46 0.23 -5.39 -17.66
N LYS A 47 -0.91 -5.61 -18.33
CA LYS A 47 -1.34 -4.80 -19.47
C LYS A 47 -1.65 -3.36 -19.05
N GLN A 48 -2.36 -3.18 -17.93
CA GLN A 48 -2.69 -1.87 -17.38
C GLN A 48 -1.44 -1.17 -16.83
N GLN A 49 -0.56 -1.89 -16.13
CA GLN A 49 0.73 -1.36 -15.69
C GLN A 49 1.53 -0.77 -16.85
N ARG A 50 1.66 -1.52 -17.97
CA ARG A 50 2.34 -1.01 -19.17
C ARG A 50 1.73 0.29 -19.67
N ALA A 51 0.40 0.40 -19.67
CA ALA A 51 -0.28 1.64 -20.06
C ALA A 51 -0.02 2.80 -19.08
N PHE A 52 -0.01 2.54 -17.77
CA PHE A 52 0.25 3.57 -16.76
C PHE A 52 1.71 4.05 -16.75
N LEU A 53 2.65 3.17 -17.05
CA LEU A 53 4.08 3.46 -17.03
C LEU A 53 4.67 3.81 -18.40
N ASP A 54 3.83 3.85 -19.45
CA ASP A 54 4.24 4.28 -20.78
C ASP A 54 4.48 5.78 -20.81
N THR A 55 5.76 6.18 -20.84
CA THR A 55 6.16 7.59 -20.93
C THR A 55 6.18 8.10 -22.38
N MET A 56 6.05 7.22 -23.37
CA MET A 56 6.08 7.56 -24.80
C MET A 56 4.68 7.85 -25.36
N CYS A 57 3.61 7.58 -24.59
CA CYS A 57 2.24 7.87 -24.99
C CYS A 57 1.87 9.36 -25.02
N GLY A 58 2.81 10.26 -24.71
CA GLY A 58 2.60 11.72 -24.68
C GLY A 58 1.80 12.23 -23.48
N LYS A 59 1.41 11.36 -22.54
CA LYS A 59 0.70 11.75 -21.32
C LYS A 59 1.69 12.19 -20.23
N ILE A 60 1.42 13.34 -19.64
CA ILE A 60 2.11 13.79 -18.43
C ILE A 60 1.78 12.86 -17.24
N LEU A 61 2.64 12.85 -16.22
CA LEU A 61 2.49 12.01 -15.02
C LEU A 61 1.09 12.14 -14.40
N GLN A 62 0.59 13.36 -14.22
CA GLN A 62 -0.73 13.61 -13.63
C GLN A 62 -1.87 12.87 -14.34
N ALA A 63 -1.86 12.84 -15.68
CA ALA A 63 -2.89 12.14 -16.45
C ALA A 63 -2.80 10.62 -16.26
N ARG A 64 -1.58 10.06 -16.23
CA ARG A 64 -1.35 8.63 -15.99
C ARG A 64 -1.77 8.22 -14.56
N VAL A 65 -1.50 9.07 -13.57
CA VAL A 65 -1.95 8.89 -12.18
C VAL A 65 -3.47 8.92 -12.08
N GLN A 66 -4.14 9.85 -12.76
CA GLN A 66 -5.61 9.91 -12.77
C GLN A 66 -6.25 8.64 -13.33
N GLU A 67 -5.69 8.10 -14.42
CA GLU A 67 -6.13 6.83 -15.02
C GLU A 67 -5.91 5.65 -14.07
N PHE A 68 -4.75 5.60 -13.42
CA PHE A 68 -4.43 4.59 -12.41
C PHE A 68 -5.42 4.65 -11.24
N VAL A 69 -5.64 5.81 -10.64
CA VAL A 69 -6.57 5.97 -9.51
C VAL A 69 -7.99 5.59 -9.91
N ALA A 70 -8.45 5.97 -11.10
CA ALA A 70 -9.75 5.54 -11.62
C ALA A 70 -9.86 4.02 -11.74
N GLN A 71 -8.80 3.34 -12.19
CA GLN A 71 -8.75 1.89 -12.25
C GLN A 71 -8.79 1.26 -10.86
N VAL A 72 -8.06 1.78 -9.88
CA VAL A 72 -8.11 1.25 -8.50
C VAL A 72 -9.52 1.40 -7.94
N ILE A 73 -10.20 2.53 -8.15
CA ILE A 73 -11.59 2.75 -7.73
C ILE A 73 -12.53 1.69 -8.33
N ALA A 74 -12.39 1.41 -9.63
CA ALA A 74 -13.18 0.38 -10.31
C ALA A 74 -12.87 -1.02 -9.76
N THR A 75 -11.59 -1.33 -9.54
CA THR A 75 -11.17 -2.64 -9.00
C THR A 75 -11.73 -2.87 -7.58
N VAL A 76 -11.64 -1.89 -6.67
CA VAL A 76 -12.14 -2.06 -5.28
C VAL A 76 -13.67 -2.12 -5.19
N GLU A 77 -14.39 -1.52 -6.13
CA GLU A 77 -15.84 -1.67 -6.23
C GLU A 77 -16.22 -3.13 -6.54
N VAL A 78 -15.47 -3.78 -7.43
CA VAL A 78 -15.72 -5.18 -7.80
C VAL A 78 -15.26 -6.12 -6.69
N LEU A 79 -14.07 -5.87 -6.12
CA LEU A 79 -13.37 -6.69 -5.13
C LEU A 79 -12.82 -5.82 -3.98
N PRO A 80 -13.63 -5.53 -2.93
CA PRO A 80 -13.23 -4.60 -1.87
C PRO A 80 -12.09 -5.11 -0.98
N ASN A 81 -11.77 -6.41 -1.02
CA ASN A 81 -10.59 -6.95 -0.33
C ASN A 81 -9.27 -6.31 -0.82
N PHE A 82 -9.24 -5.84 -2.08
CA PHE A 82 -8.09 -5.11 -2.61
C PHE A 82 -7.90 -3.72 -2.00
N LEU A 83 -8.89 -3.17 -1.28
CA LEU A 83 -8.70 -1.91 -0.58
C LEU A 83 -7.68 -2.03 0.56
N ASP A 84 -7.68 -3.17 1.26
CA ASP A 84 -6.74 -3.43 2.36
C ASP A 84 -5.31 -3.56 1.83
N ASP A 85 -5.14 -4.32 0.75
CA ASP A 85 -3.84 -4.44 0.05
C ASP A 85 -3.37 -3.10 -0.51
N PHE A 86 -4.26 -2.32 -1.12
CA PHE A 86 -3.91 -0.99 -1.63
C PHE A 86 -3.48 -0.03 -0.53
N ALA A 87 -4.21 0.00 0.59
CA ALA A 87 -3.83 0.81 1.75
C ALA A 87 -2.48 0.37 2.33
N LEU A 88 -2.21 -0.95 2.37
CA LEU A 88 -0.93 -1.49 2.82
C LEU A 88 0.23 -1.09 1.89
N ILE A 89 0.04 -1.14 0.57
CA ILE A 89 1.05 -0.68 -0.41
C ILE A 89 1.43 0.78 -0.13
N LEU A 90 0.42 1.64 -0.01
CA LEU A 90 0.64 3.07 0.28
C LEU A 90 1.32 3.30 1.63
N PHE A 91 1.00 2.49 2.64
CA PHE A 91 1.61 2.56 3.96
C PHE A 91 3.08 2.12 3.97
N ASN A 92 3.42 1.10 3.18
CA ASN A 92 4.78 0.58 3.09
C ASN A 92 5.71 1.44 2.21
N ALA A 93 5.14 2.35 1.41
CA ALA A 93 5.92 3.28 0.63
C ALA A 93 6.86 4.15 1.49
N GLU A 94 7.97 4.58 0.88
CA GLU A 94 9.01 5.36 1.56
C GLU A 94 8.58 6.81 1.86
N THR A 95 7.56 7.32 1.18
CA THR A 95 7.16 8.73 1.29
C THR A 95 6.00 8.95 2.26
N VAL A 96 6.15 9.98 3.09
CA VAL A 96 5.16 10.36 4.12
C VAL A 96 3.80 10.68 3.50
N GLN A 97 3.78 11.25 2.29
CA GLN A 97 2.55 11.59 1.57
C GLN A 97 1.72 10.35 1.24
N LEU A 98 2.36 9.25 0.81
CA LEU A 98 1.67 7.99 0.53
C LEU A 98 1.18 7.33 1.82
N ARG A 99 1.97 7.38 2.90
CA ARG A 99 1.53 6.90 4.22
C ARG A 99 0.31 7.67 4.72
N ASN A 100 0.32 8.99 4.60
CA ASN A 100 -0.83 9.83 4.95
C ASN A 100 -2.06 9.49 4.09
N ALA A 101 -1.87 9.20 2.80
CA ALA A 101 -2.96 8.76 1.93
C ALA A 101 -3.54 7.41 2.39
N ALA A 102 -2.71 6.46 2.82
CA ALA A 102 -3.15 5.20 3.40
C ALA A 102 -4.01 5.43 4.67
N GLU A 103 -3.55 6.30 5.56
CA GLU A 103 -4.29 6.64 6.77
C GLU A 103 -5.65 7.26 6.46
N GLU A 104 -5.72 8.17 5.50
CA GLU A 104 -6.97 8.82 5.09
C GLU A 104 -7.95 7.84 4.43
N ILE A 105 -7.45 6.81 3.73
CA ILE A 105 -8.27 5.70 3.24
C ILE A 105 -8.86 4.92 4.41
N ALA A 106 -8.02 4.50 5.37
CA ALA A 106 -8.47 3.72 6.52
C ALA A 106 -9.50 4.47 7.36
N LYS A 107 -9.28 5.76 7.65
CA LYS A 107 -10.21 6.62 8.41
C LYS A 107 -11.59 6.75 7.75
N LYS A 108 -11.64 6.77 6.42
CA LYS A 108 -12.89 6.96 5.65
C LYS A 108 -13.56 5.64 5.25
N CYS A 109 -12.95 4.51 5.60
CA CYS A 109 -13.51 3.19 5.39
C CYS A 109 -14.49 2.83 6.51
N GLU A 110 -15.66 2.29 6.14
CA GLU A 110 -16.71 1.90 7.09
C GLU A 110 -16.50 0.46 7.64
N TYR A 111 -15.38 -0.16 7.33
CA TYR A 111 -14.99 -1.48 7.83
C TYR A 111 -13.47 -1.57 8.02
N LYS A 112 -13.04 -2.54 8.85
CA LYS A 112 -11.64 -2.71 9.23
C LYS A 112 -10.79 -3.22 8.06
N LEU A 113 -9.68 -2.53 7.80
CA LEU A 113 -8.62 -2.95 6.87
C LEU A 113 -7.57 -3.73 7.68
N SER A 114 -7.76 -5.05 7.80
CA SER A 114 -7.04 -5.86 8.78
C SER A 114 -5.54 -5.93 8.52
N LYS A 115 -5.12 -6.05 7.25
CA LYS A 115 -3.69 -6.10 6.88
C LYS A 115 -3.00 -4.77 7.18
N TYR A 116 -3.63 -3.66 6.76
CA TYR A 116 -3.15 -2.32 7.05
C TYR A 116 -3.04 -2.05 8.56
N GLU A 117 -4.08 -2.37 9.34
CA GLU A 117 -4.07 -2.16 10.80
C GLU A 117 -2.98 -2.99 11.48
N SER A 118 -2.78 -4.24 11.07
CA SER A 118 -1.71 -5.09 11.58
C SER A 118 -0.32 -4.51 11.28
N ALA A 119 -0.09 -3.99 10.08
CA ALA A 119 1.17 -3.34 9.71
C ALA A 119 1.40 -2.05 10.53
N LYS A 120 0.35 -1.26 10.73
CA LYS A 120 0.40 -0.05 11.54
C LYS A 120 0.73 -0.35 13.01
N LEU A 121 0.09 -1.35 13.60
CA LEU A 121 0.35 -1.79 14.99
C LEU A 121 1.76 -2.37 15.14
N GLY A 122 2.20 -3.19 14.19
CA GLY A 122 3.56 -3.74 14.16
C GLY A 122 4.64 -2.68 14.06
N SER A 123 4.36 -1.54 13.40
CA SER A 123 5.26 -0.39 13.34
C SER A 123 5.37 0.39 14.66
N VAL A 124 4.40 0.26 15.58
CA VAL A 124 4.40 0.94 16.89
C VAL A 124 5.08 0.09 17.98
N ALA A 125 5.31 -1.20 17.73
CA ALA A 125 5.99 -2.10 18.65
C ALA A 125 7.53 -1.94 18.61
N VAL A 126 8.03 -0.76 18.93
CA VAL A 126 9.41 -0.57 19.41
C VAL A 126 9.43 0.59 20.40
N SER A 127 9.91 0.31 21.63
CA SER A 127 9.92 1.12 22.88
C SER A 127 8.72 0.80 23.78
N ASP A 128 8.84 0.30 25.02
CA ASP A 128 9.86 0.52 26.07
C ASP A 128 9.74 -0.56 27.17
N ASP A 129 10.86 -1.13 27.61
CA ASP A 129 11.17 -1.35 29.04
C ASP A 129 12.64 -1.79 29.23
N SER A 130 13.42 -0.94 29.91
CA SER A 130 14.82 -1.10 30.30
C SER A 130 14.98 -2.00 31.54
N VAL A 131 15.94 -2.95 31.57
CA VAL A 131 17.12 -2.97 32.49
C VAL A 131 18.17 -4.01 32.03
N GLY A 132 19.45 -3.63 31.97
CA GLY A 132 20.57 -4.57 32.27
C GLY A 132 21.63 -4.86 31.20
N SER A 133 22.63 -3.98 31.12
CA SER A 133 24.06 -4.20 30.82
C SER A 133 24.52 -4.89 29.51
N SER A 134 25.26 -4.13 28.70
CA SER A 134 26.11 -4.58 27.58
C SER A 134 27.32 -5.43 28.05
N PRO A 135 28.04 -6.16 27.17
CA PRO A 135 28.86 -5.55 26.12
C PRO A 135 28.78 -6.18 24.72
N ILE A 136 28.89 -5.27 23.74
CA ILE A 136 29.42 -5.35 22.37
C ILE A 136 29.93 -6.74 21.91
N TYR A 137 29.35 -7.24 20.82
CA TYR A 137 30.07 -7.95 19.76
C TYR A 137 29.60 -7.48 18.39
N THR A 138 30.49 -6.80 17.68
CA THR A 138 30.44 -6.53 16.25
C THR A 138 30.67 -7.83 15.48
N ASN A 139 29.75 -8.22 14.60
CA ASN A 139 30.17 -8.64 13.26
C ASN A 139 29.05 -8.56 12.22
N ALA A 140 29.49 -8.19 11.02
CA ALA A 140 28.69 -7.94 9.86
C ALA A 140 28.20 -9.24 9.19
N GLY A 141 27.07 -9.12 8.49
CA GLY A 141 26.84 -9.89 7.26
C GLY A 141 26.03 -11.17 7.40
N LYS A 142 24.82 -11.11 6.81
CA LYS A 142 24.09 -12.22 6.15
C LYS A 142 23.88 -13.52 6.94
N SER A 143 22.62 -13.89 7.15
CA SER A 143 22.02 -15.02 6.45
C SER A 143 20.66 -15.38 7.05
N LEU A 144 19.69 -15.56 6.17
CA LEU A 144 18.43 -16.26 6.36
C LEU A 144 18.62 -17.60 7.08
N TYR A 145 17.75 -17.93 8.04
CA TYR A 145 17.31 -19.31 8.28
C TYR A 145 15.87 -19.36 8.81
N PHE A 146 14.99 -19.94 7.98
CA PHE A 146 13.77 -20.63 8.41
C PHE A 146 14.18 -21.80 9.31
N THR A 147 13.51 -21.97 10.46
CA THR A 147 13.62 -23.22 11.23
C THR A 147 12.23 -23.77 11.52
N THR A 148 11.90 -24.82 10.77
CA THR A 148 10.84 -25.79 11.04
C THR A 148 11.14 -26.51 12.35
N ILE A 149 10.20 -26.49 13.30
CA ILE A 149 10.26 -27.35 14.49
C ILE A 149 9.62 -28.68 14.12
N LEU A 150 10.44 -29.73 14.07
CA LEU A 150 10.00 -31.12 13.95
C LEU A 150 9.99 -31.73 15.35
N ILE A 151 8.82 -32.18 15.79
CA ILE A 151 8.59 -32.88 17.05
C ILE A 151 8.86 -34.37 16.82
N SER A 152 9.72 -34.96 17.63
CA SER A 152 9.71 -36.39 18.00
C SER A 152 10.40 -36.56 19.34
#